data_AF-A0A4Y8ZNX2-F1
#
_entry.id   AF-A0A4Y8ZNX2-F1
#
_cell.length_a   1.000
_cell.length_b   1.000
_cell.length_c   1.000
_cell.angle_alpha   90.00
_cell.angle_beta   90.00
_cell.angle_gamma   90.00
#
_symmetry.space_group_name_H-M   'P 1'
#
loop_
_entity.id
_entity.type
_entity.pdbx_description
1 polymer ?
#
loop_
_entity_poly.entity_id
_entity_poly.type
_entity_poly.pdbx_seq_one_letter_code
_entity_poly.pdbx_strand_id
1 'polypeptide(L)'
;MSSPASPPVATRSSGQRLAIAALAVVQILVTLLPSAGIGAPIGERSDNVRTLITPAGWAFSIWGPLYAGSLAYAVYQLLPGQRDNGLLARIGWASAGAFLGNAAWALYVQFVAVDAVSAAIIAFTLACLLSIYRALAEARAFSRGERFLVALPLSALAAWLTAATIVNIAAALVHHGVDAGESAPLVAAAIVLVGGAIAAAAIWRGRGNPWYALVFLWALAGIHAAEAGRREVDAATLAAGVLVLAVTLARLAGPANRRHWLGGPA
;
A
#
# COMPACT_ATOMS: atom_id res chain seq x y z
N MET A 1 -26.69 1.32 -41.43
CA MET A 1 -25.40 1.17 -40.72
C MET A 1 -25.65 1.54 -39.27
N SER A 2 -25.79 0.54 -38.40
CA SER A 2 -26.08 0.74 -36.97
C SER A 2 -24.80 1.15 -36.26
N SER A 3 -24.79 2.30 -35.59
CA SER A 3 -23.67 2.68 -34.71
C SER A 3 -23.41 1.58 -33.68
N PRO A 4 -22.14 1.20 -33.41
CA PRO A 4 -21.85 0.24 -32.36
C PRO A 4 -22.29 0.83 -31.02
N ALA A 5 -23.10 0.08 -30.27
CA ALA A 5 -23.53 0.45 -28.94
C ALA A 5 -22.30 0.66 -28.04
N SER A 6 -22.20 1.82 -27.40
CA SER A 6 -21.18 2.10 -26.39
C SER A 6 -21.24 0.99 -25.32
N PRO A 7 -20.09 0.44 -24.88
CA PRO A 7 -20.08 -0.61 -23.87
C PRO A 7 -20.80 -0.13 -22.60
N PRO A 8 -21.53 -1.02 -21.90
CA PRO A 8 -22.28 -0.64 -20.71
C PRO A 8 -21.32 -0.03 -19.67
N VAL A 9 -21.63 1.19 -19.24
CA VAL A 9 -20.93 1.85 -18.13
C VAL A 9 -21.16 0.99 -16.89
N ALA A 10 -20.08 0.46 -16.29
CA ALA A 10 -20.18 -0.33 -15.07
C ALA A 10 -20.91 0.49 -13.99
N THR A 11 -22.11 0.06 -13.61
CA THR A 11 -22.95 0.79 -12.65
C THR A 11 -22.48 0.51 -11.23
N ARG A 12 -22.33 1.58 -10.44
CA ARG A 12 -21.89 1.49 -9.03
C ARG A 12 -23.07 1.10 -8.14
N SER A 13 -23.02 -0.08 -7.52
CA SER A 13 -24.07 -0.47 -6.57
C SER A 13 -24.01 0.38 -5.29
N SER A 14 -25.16 0.64 -4.66
CA SER A 14 -25.21 1.32 -3.36
C SER A 14 -24.48 0.51 -2.27
N GLY A 15 -24.53 -0.81 -2.35
CA GLY A 15 -23.80 -1.71 -1.44
C GLY A 15 -22.28 -1.52 -1.52
N GLN A 16 -21.72 -1.41 -2.73
CA GLN A 16 -20.28 -1.17 -2.92
C GLN A 16 -19.85 0.16 -2.26
N ARG A 17 -20.61 1.24 -2.48
CA ARG A 17 -20.32 2.56 -1.93
C ARG A 17 -20.37 2.59 -0.41
N LEU A 18 -21.38 1.94 0.17
CA LEU A 18 -21.53 1.84 1.62
C LEU A 18 -20.44 0.96 2.24
N ALA A 19 -20.08 -0.15 1.59
CA ALA A 19 -19.01 -1.03 2.05
C ALA A 19 -17.67 -0.29 2.14
N ILE A 20 -17.30 0.47 1.09
CA ILE A 20 -16.07 1.29 1.11
C ILE A 20 -16.09 2.27 2.29
N ALA A 21 -17.20 3.01 2.47
CA ALA A 21 -17.31 4.02 3.51
C ALA A 21 -17.25 3.42 4.93
N ALA A 22 -18.00 2.34 5.16
CA ALA A 22 -18.00 1.64 6.44
C ALA A 22 -16.62 1.05 6.74
N LEU A 23 -16.00 0.36 5.78
CA LEU A 23 -14.70 -0.28 5.98
C LEU A 23 -13.56 0.74 6.15
N ALA A 24 -13.66 1.91 5.52
CA ALA A 24 -12.73 3.01 5.74
C ALA A 24 -12.73 3.49 7.20
N VAL A 25 -13.89 3.47 7.86
CA VAL A 25 -14.03 3.79 9.28
C VAL A 25 -13.62 2.60 10.16
N VAL A 26 -14.07 1.39 9.83
CA VAL A 26 -13.81 0.18 10.62
C VAL A 26 -12.31 -0.10 10.75
N GLN A 27 -11.52 0.04 9.68
CA GLN A 27 -10.06 -0.19 9.77
C GLN A 27 -9.37 0.75 10.78
N ILE A 28 -9.90 1.96 10.97
CA ILE A 28 -9.39 2.93 11.95
C ILE A 28 -9.84 2.51 13.36
N LEU A 29 -11.14 2.25 13.52
CA LEU A 29 -11.69 1.85 14.82
C LEU A 29 -11.03 0.58 15.37
N VAL A 30 -10.80 -0.42 14.53
CA VAL A 30 -10.10 -1.66 14.91
C VAL A 30 -8.69 -1.37 15.39
N THR A 31 -7.97 -0.44 14.76
CA THR A 31 -6.61 -0.07 15.17
C THR A 31 -6.58 0.67 16.50
N LEU A 32 -7.69 1.28 16.91
CA LEU A 32 -7.82 2.00 18.17
C LEU A 32 -8.26 1.11 19.33
N LEU A 33 -8.68 -0.14 19.11
CA LEU A 33 -9.13 -1.05 20.18
C LEU A 33 -8.16 -1.17 21.36
N PRO A 34 -6.82 -1.26 21.18
CA PRO A 34 -5.89 -1.37 22.31
C PRO A 34 -5.92 -0.13 23.21
N SER A 35 -6.21 1.06 22.67
CA SER A 35 -6.35 2.29 23.47
C SER A 35 -7.57 2.27 24.39
N ALA A 36 -8.56 1.42 24.09
CA ALA A 36 -9.72 1.14 24.93
C ALA A 36 -9.53 -0.08 25.85
N GLY A 37 -8.32 -0.63 25.92
CA GLY A 37 -8.01 -1.83 26.71
C GLY A 37 -8.45 -3.16 26.07
N ILE A 38 -8.79 -3.15 24.77
CA ILE A 38 -9.25 -4.34 24.05
C ILE A 38 -8.18 -4.79 23.06
N GLY A 39 -7.61 -5.98 23.26
CA GLY A 39 -6.55 -6.53 22.39
C GLY A 39 -5.16 -5.95 22.71
N ALA A 40 -4.11 -6.57 22.15
CA ALA A 40 -2.74 -6.12 22.37
C ALA A 40 -2.33 -5.05 21.34
N PRO A 41 -1.48 -4.06 21.70
CA PRO A 41 -0.92 -3.12 20.74
C PRO A 41 -0.19 -3.84 19.59
N ILE A 42 -0.48 -3.45 18.34
CA ILE A 42 0.13 -4.04 17.14
C ILE A 42 1.67 -3.92 17.18
N GLY A 43 2.18 -2.81 17.74
CA GLY A 43 3.61 -2.59 17.95
C GLY A 43 4.24 -3.68 18.81
N GLU A 44 3.67 -3.97 19.98
CA GLU A 44 4.17 -5.01 20.90
C GLU A 44 4.15 -6.40 20.25
N ARG A 45 3.08 -6.71 19.49
CA ARG A 45 2.99 -7.98 18.74
C ARG A 45 4.09 -8.10 17.68
N SER A 46 4.41 -6.98 17.02
CA SER A 46 5.46 -6.90 16.01
C SER A 46 6.86 -6.94 16.62
N ASP A 47 7.04 -6.42 17.83
CA ASP A 47 8.31 -6.45 18.56
C ASP A 47 8.73 -7.88 18.95
N ASN A 48 7.77 -8.77 19.23
CA ASN A 48 8.03 -10.18 19.53
C ASN A 48 8.54 -10.99 18.32
N VAL A 49 8.38 -10.48 17.11
CA VAL A 49 8.83 -11.12 15.85
C VAL A 49 9.69 -10.15 15.03
N ARG A 50 10.42 -9.27 15.72
CA ARG A 50 11.31 -8.29 15.08
C ARG A 50 12.34 -8.98 14.21
N THR A 51 12.48 -8.47 13.00
CA THR A 51 13.48 -8.92 12.03
C THR A 51 14.46 -7.78 11.76
N LEU A 52 15.56 -8.09 11.07
CA LEU A 52 16.54 -7.09 10.62
C LEU A 52 15.97 -6.09 9.61
N ILE A 53 14.79 -6.35 9.06
CA ILE A 53 14.11 -5.47 8.11
C ILE A 53 12.87 -4.80 8.72
N THR A 54 12.66 -4.93 10.04
CA THR A 54 11.59 -4.21 10.73
C THR A 54 11.92 -2.72 10.77
N PRO A 55 11.08 -1.82 10.23
CA PRO A 55 11.34 -0.39 10.23
C PRO A 55 11.43 0.21 11.64
N ALA A 56 12.16 1.32 11.77
CA ALA A 56 12.13 2.15 12.95
C ALA A 56 10.71 2.60 13.31
N GLY A 57 10.40 2.74 14.61
CA GLY A 57 9.05 3.00 15.10
C GLY A 57 8.39 4.24 14.50
N TRP A 58 9.16 5.30 14.23
CA TRP A 58 8.65 6.52 13.60
C TRP A 58 8.09 6.29 12.19
N ALA A 59 8.57 5.28 11.46
CA ALA A 59 8.11 5.00 10.10
C ALA A 59 6.62 4.62 10.07
N PHE A 60 6.11 4.01 11.14
CA PHE A 60 4.71 3.64 11.29
C PHE A 60 3.78 4.85 11.48
N SER A 61 4.30 6.06 11.73
CA SER A 61 3.49 7.29 11.73
C SER A 61 2.79 7.56 10.39
N ILE A 62 3.25 6.93 9.30
CA ILE A 62 2.63 6.97 7.98
C ILE A 62 1.16 6.52 7.98
N TRP A 63 0.75 5.69 8.94
CA TRP A 63 -0.63 5.23 9.05
C TRP A 63 -1.62 6.38 9.27
N GLY A 64 -1.23 7.45 9.96
CA GLY A 64 -2.08 8.65 10.13
C GLY A 64 -2.49 9.25 8.77
N PRO A 65 -1.52 9.67 7.93
CA PRO A 65 -1.79 10.12 6.57
C PRO A 65 -2.53 9.10 5.69
N LEU A 66 -2.22 7.80 5.80
CA LEU A 66 -2.90 6.75 5.01
C LEU A 66 -4.38 6.60 5.40
N TYR A 67 -4.70 6.66 6.68
CA TYR A 67 -6.09 6.64 7.17
C TYR A 67 -6.83 7.91 6.79
N ALA A 68 -6.21 9.08 6.93
CA ALA A 68 -6.78 10.34 6.47
C ALA A 68 -7.10 10.32 4.97
N GLY A 69 -6.15 9.83 4.15
CA GLY A 69 -6.35 9.65 2.71
C GLY A 69 -7.46 8.64 2.38
N SER A 70 -7.56 7.54 3.14
CA SER A 70 -8.62 6.54 2.96
C SER A 70 -10.02 7.10 3.28
N LEU A 71 -10.14 7.93 4.32
CA LEU A 71 -11.38 8.64 4.63
C LEU A 71 -11.72 9.70 3.59
N ALA A 72 -10.73 10.47 3.14
CA ALA A 72 -10.92 11.46 2.08
C ALA A 72 -11.43 10.80 0.79
N TYR A 73 -10.86 9.65 0.41
CA TYR A 73 -11.37 8.80 -0.67
C TYR A 73 -12.80 8.33 -0.45
N ALA A 74 -13.09 7.81 0.75
CA ALA A 74 -14.41 7.30 1.12
C ALA A 74 -15.50 8.39 1.08
N VAL A 75 -15.18 9.63 1.44
CA VAL A 75 -16.09 10.77 1.32
C VAL A 75 -16.22 11.19 -0.14
N TYR A 76 -15.10 11.35 -0.85
CA TYR A 76 -15.11 11.77 -2.25
C TYR A 76 -15.99 10.85 -3.12
N GLN A 77 -15.87 9.54 -2.96
CA GLN A 77 -16.61 8.57 -3.76
C GLN A 77 -18.13 8.57 -3.51
N LEU A 78 -18.60 9.17 -2.40
CA LEU A 78 -20.02 9.32 -2.06
C LEU A 78 -20.64 10.62 -2.59
N LEU A 79 -19.83 11.58 -3.04
CA LEU A 79 -20.34 12.86 -3.52
C LEU A 79 -21.31 12.67 -4.71
N PRO A 80 -22.38 13.48 -4.82
CA PRO A 80 -23.37 13.32 -5.89
C PRO A 80 -22.76 13.35 -7.30
N GLY A 81 -21.72 14.17 -7.50
CA GLY A 81 -21.00 14.26 -8.78
C GLY A 81 -20.13 13.04 -9.12
N GLN A 82 -20.02 12.05 -8.23
CA GLN A 82 -19.23 10.83 -8.42
C GLN A 82 -20.08 9.57 -8.66
N ARG A 83 -21.40 9.74 -8.83
CA ARG A 83 -22.35 8.64 -9.07
C ARG A 83 -22.01 7.84 -10.33
N ASP A 84 -21.68 8.53 -11.41
CA ASP A 84 -21.39 7.93 -12.71
C ASP A 84 -19.88 7.87 -13.03
N ASN A 85 -19.03 7.99 -12.00
CA ASN A 85 -17.59 7.94 -12.17
C ASN A 85 -17.14 6.49 -12.47
N GLY A 86 -16.75 6.24 -13.72
CA GLY A 86 -16.31 4.92 -14.19
C GLY A 86 -15.03 4.40 -13.55
N LEU A 87 -14.08 5.28 -13.17
CA LEU A 87 -12.89 4.86 -12.44
C LEU A 87 -13.27 4.32 -11.05
N LEU A 88 -14.13 5.03 -10.33
CA LEU A 88 -14.60 4.62 -9.02
C LEU A 88 -15.44 3.34 -9.07
N ALA A 89 -16.19 3.12 -10.15
CA ALA A 89 -16.89 1.86 -10.39
C ALA A 89 -15.91 0.70 -10.56
N ARG A 90 -14.86 0.91 -11.36
CA ARG A 90 -13.84 -0.07 -11.68
C ARG A 90 -13.04 -0.51 -10.44
N ILE A 91 -12.70 0.42 -9.56
CA ILE A 91 -11.84 0.13 -8.40
C ILE A 91 -12.62 -0.21 -7.12
N GLY A 92 -13.92 0.07 -7.06
CA GLY A 92 -14.67 0.13 -5.80
C GLY A 92 -14.65 -1.15 -4.96
N TRP A 93 -14.83 -2.33 -5.56
CA TRP A 93 -14.80 -3.59 -4.81
C TRP A 93 -13.39 -3.96 -4.34
N ALA A 94 -12.38 -3.65 -5.15
CA ALA A 94 -11.00 -3.80 -4.72
C ALA A 94 -10.67 -2.85 -3.55
N SER A 95 -11.19 -1.61 -3.56
CA SER A 95 -11.03 -0.70 -2.43
C SER A 95 -11.70 -1.22 -1.15
N ALA A 96 -12.92 -1.74 -1.26
CA ALA A 96 -13.59 -2.39 -0.13
C ALA A 96 -12.79 -3.59 0.39
N GLY A 97 -12.32 -4.47 -0.50
CA GLY A 97 -11.48 -5.61 -0.14
C GLY A 97 -10.18 -5.20 0.55
N ALA A 98 -9.52 -4.14 0.07
CA ALA A 98 -8.31 -3.61 0.70
C ALA A 98 -8.57 -3.08 2.12
N PHE A 99 -9.64 -2.30 2.32
CA PHE A 99 -9.99 -1.78 3.66
C PHE A 99 -10.44 -2.88 4.62
N LEU A 100 -11.18 -3.87 4.12
CA LEU A 100 -11.54 -5.06 4.89
C LEU A 100 -10.30 -5.83 5.31
N GLY A 101 -9.38 -6.11 4.37
CA GLY A 101 -8.15 -6.84 4.65
C GLY A 101 -7.27 -6.10 5.65
N ASN A 102 -7.18 -4.77 5.56
CA ASN A 102 -6.45 -3.96 6.53
C ASN A 102 -7.06 -4.03 7.94
N ALA A 103 -8.40 -3.92 8.05
CA ALA A 103 -9.11 -4.08 9.32
C ALA A 103 -8.96 -5.51 9.88
N ALA A 104 -9.11 -6.53 9.04
CA ALA A 104 -9.01 -7.93 9.42
C ALA A 104 -7.59 -8.27 9.89
N TRP A 105 -6.56 -7.76 9.21
CA TRP A 105 -5.17 -7.96 9.61
C TRP A 105 -4.89 -7.31 10.97
N ALA A 106 -5.32 -6.06 11.15
CA ALA A 106 -5.15 -5.37 12.42
C ALA A 106 -5.85 -6.11 13.56
N LEU A 107 -7.09 -6.57 13.34
CA LEU A 107 -7.81 -7.38 14.33
C LEU A 107 -7.06 -8.68 14.62
N TYR A 108 -6.67 -9.42 13.58
CA TYR A 108 -5.99 -10.70 13.72
C TYR A 108 -4.70 -10.58 14.54
N VAL A 109 -3.83 -9.64 14.20
CA VAL A 109 -2.54 -9.47 14.89
C VAL A 109 -2.73 -9.06 16.36
N GLN A 110 -3.73 -8.22 16.67
CA GLN A 110 -3.99 -7.80 18.05
C GLN A 110 -4.35 -8.98 18.97
N PHE A 111 -5.13 -9.94 18.47
CA PHE A 111 -5.64 -11.07 19.27
C PHE A 111 -4.83 -12.36 19.12
N VAL A 112 -4.21 -12.58 17.96
CA VAL A 112 -3.60 -13.86 17.61
C VAL A 112 -2.09 -13.73 17.50
N ALA A 113 -1.54 -13.50 16.30
CA ALA A 113 -0.11 -13.47 16.05
C ALA A 113 0.22 -12.82 14.69
N VAL A 114 1.51 -12.61 14.46
CA VAL A 114 2.07 -12.33 13.13
C VAL A 114 2.62 -13.65 12.57
N ASP A 115 1.76 -14.38 11.85
CA ASP A 115 2.04 -15.72 11.33
C ASP A 115 1.61 -15.86 9.85
N ALA A 116 1.57 -17.10 9.34
CA ALA A 116 1.14 -17.40 7.97
C ALA A 116 -0.28 -16.90 7.63
N VAL A 117 -1.21 -16.86 8.59
CA VAL A 117 -2.56 -16.33 8.38
C VAL A 117 -2.50 -14.81 8.22
N SER A 118 -1.74 -14.12 9.08
CA SER A 118 -1.51 -12.68 8.92
C SER A 118 -0.86 -12.35 7.57
N ALA A 119 0.06 -13.20 7.09
CA ALA A 119 0.71 -13.09 5.79
C ALA A 119 -0.28 -13.29 4.63
N ALA A 120 -1.22 -14.22 4.75
CA ALA A 120 -2.28 -14.42 3.77
C ALA A 120 -3.24 -13.22 3.68
N ILE A 121 -3.64 -12.65 4.83
CA ILE A 121 -4.52 -11.48 4.87
C ILE A 121 -3.84 -10.26 4.25
N ILE A 122 -2.56 -10.00 4.57
CA ILE A 122 -1.84 -8.86 4.00
C ILE A 122 -1.57 -9.06 2.50
N ALA A 123 -1.32 -10.30 2.04
CA ALA A 123 -1.17 -10.62 0.62
C ALA A 123 -2.48 -10.39 -0.16
N PHE A 124 -3.63 -10.80 0.39
CA PHE A 124 -4.94 -10.48 -0.17
C PHE A 124 -5.15 -8.96 -0.28
N THR A 125 -4.86 -8.23 0.80
CA THR A 125 -4.95 -6.77 0.85
C THR A 125 -4.10 -6.12 -0.24
N LEU A 126 -2.85 -6.58 -0.39
CA LEU A 126 -1.93 -6.10 -1.42
C LEU A 126 -2.44 -6.43 -2.82
N ALA A 127 -2.99 -7.62 -3.06
CA ALA A 127 -3.56 -7.99 -4.36
C ALA A 127 -4.71 -7.05 -4.76
N CYS A 128 -5.60 -6.70 -3.82
CA CYS A 128 -6.62 -5.67 -4.03
C CYS A 128 -5.99 -4.33 -4.40
N LEU A 129 -5.00 -3.86 -3.64
CA LEU A 129 -4.33 -2.57 -3.88
C LEU A 129 -3.57 -2.53 -5.21
N LEU A 130 -2.90 -3.61 -5.61
CA LEU A 130 -2.22 -3.69 -6.91
C LEU A 130 -3.21 -3.71 -8.07
N SER A 131 -4.40 -4.31 -7.89
CA SER A 131 -5.47 -4.25 -8.88
C SER A 131 -5.98 -2.81 -9.09
N ILE A 132 -6.13 -2.04 -8.00
CA ILE A 132 -6.47 -0.61 -8.03
C ILE A 132 -5.36 0.18 -8.70
N TYR A 133 -4.11 -0.04 -8.28
CA TYR A 133 -2.94 0.66 -8.79
C TYR A 133 -2.78 0.47 -10.31
N ARG A 134 -3.01 -0.74 -10.81
CA ARG A 134 -3.07 -1.01 -12.26
C ARG A 134 -4.20 -0.22 -12.95
N ALA A 135 -5.40 -0.21 -12.37
CA ALA A 135 -6.52 0.54 -12.93
C ALA A 135 -6.24 2.06 -12.97
N LEU A 136 -5.54 2.60 -11.96
CA LEU A 136 -5.10 4.00 -11.95
C LEU A 136 -4.08 4.27 -13.07
N ALA A 137 -3.08 3.41 -13.23
CA ALA A 137 -2.06 3.56 -14.28
C ALA A 137 -2.63 3.45 -15.71
N GLU A 138 -3.73 2.73 -15.89
CA GLU A 138 -4.44 2.60 -17.17
C GLU A 138 -5.46 3.72 -17.41
N ALA A 139 -5.80 4.51 -16.39
CA ALA A 139 -6.73 5.61 -16.55
C ALA A 139 -6.17 6.65 -17.54
N ARG A 140 -7.03 7.14 -18.45
CA ARG A 140 -6.62 8.08 -19.49
C ARG A 140 -6.15 9.42 -18.90
N ALA A 141 -6.92 9.95 -17.95
CA ALA A 141 -6.63 11.18 -17.24
C ALA A 141 -7.39 11.18 -15.91
N PHE A 142 -6.95 12.03 -14.99
CA PHE A 142 -7.63 12.28 -13.73
C PHE A 142 -8.20 13.70 -13.71
N SER A 143 -9.41 13.85 -13.20
CA SER A 143 -9.84 15.11 -12.60
C SER A 143 -8.94 15.47 -11.41
N ARG A 144 -8.98 16.74 -10.97
CA ARG A 144 -8.23 17.16 -9.77
C ARG A 144 -8.64 16.35 -8.53
N GLY A 145 -9.94 16.06 -8.39
CA GLY A 145 -10.47 15.25 -7.30
C GLY A 145 -9.94 13.82 -7.33
N GLU A 146 -10.02 13.14 -8.47
CA GLU A 146 -9.46 11.79 -8.61
C GLU A 146 -7.96 11.75 -8.33
N ARG A 147 -7.20 12.76 -8.77
CA ARG A 147 -5.76 12.81 -8.55
C ARG A 147 -5.40 12.77 -7.06
N PHE A 148 -6.00 13.67 -6.28
CA PHE A 148 -5.59 13.89 -4.89
C PHE A 148 -6.42 13.11 -3.86
N LEU A 149 -7.66 12.76 -4.17
CA LEU A 149 -8.57 12.08 -3.25
C LEU A 149 -8.76 10.61 -3.58
N VAL A 150 -8.23 10.11 -4.71
CA VAL A 150 -8.33 8.69 -5.09
C VAL A 150 -6.95 8.12 -5.39
N ALA A 151 -6.29 8.68 -6.39
CA ALA A 151 -5.07 8.12 -6.95
C ALA A 151 -3.91 8.23 -5.96
N LEU A 152 -3.70 9.39 -5.33
CA LEU A 152 -2.67 9.58 -4.30
C LEU A 152 -2.91 8.67 -3.08
N PRO A 153 -4.06 8.70 -2.37
CA PRO A 153 -4.27 7.88 -1.19
C PRO A 153 -4.11 6.38 -1.44
N LEU A 154 -4.69 5.88 -2.54
CA LEU A 154 -4.67 4.45 -2.83
C LEU A 154 -3.30 3.98 -3.37
N SER A 155 -2.55 4.86 -4.06
CA SER A 155 -1.17 4.55 -4.44
C SER A 155 -0.23 4.54 -3.25
N ALA A 156 -0.41 5.49 -2.32
CA ALA A 156 0.33 5.55 -1.06
C ALA A 156 0.08 4.29 -0.23
N LEU A 157 -1.18 3.88 -0.07
CA LEU A 157 -1.53 2.66 0.64
C LEU A 157 -0.95 1.41 -0.05
N ALA A 158 -1.02 1.33 -1.38
CA ALA A 158 -0.41 0.23 -2.14
C ALA A 158 1.10 0.13 -1.93
N ALA A 159 1.81 1.25 -1.91
CA ALA A 159 3.26 1.29 -1.69
C ALA A 159 3.63 0.82 -0.28
N TRP A 160 2.96 1.35 0.74
CA TRP A 160 3.19 0.95 2.12
C TRP A 160 2.91 -0.55 2.32
N LEU A 161 1.79 -1.05 1.81
CA LEU A 161 1.45 -2.47 1.90
C LEU A 161 2.42 -3.36 1.12
N THR A 162 3.03 -2.86 0.04
CA THR A 162 4.08 -3.62 -0.67
C THR A 162 5.29 -3.86 0.24
N ALA A 163 5.76 -2.82 0.94
CA ALA A 163 6.85 -2.98 1.91
C ALA A 163 6.41 -3.81 3.12
N ALA A 164 5.22 -3.55 3.66
CA ALA A 164 4.70 -4.23 4.83
C ALA A 164 4.48 -5.74 4.60
N THR A 165 4.04 -6.16 3.41
CA THR A 165 3.90 -7.60 3.07
C THR A 165 5.24 -8.32 3.17
N ILE A 166 6.32 -7.70 2.70
CA ILE A 166 7.65 -8.31 2.71
C ILE A 166 8.17 -8.45 4.15
N VAL A 167 8.02 -7.40 4.96
CA VAL A 167 8.38 -7.42 6.38
C VAL A 167 7.52 -8.44 7.14
N ASN A 168 6.22 -8.50 6.85
CA ASN A 168 5.29 -9.42 7.50
C ASN A 168 5.60 -10.89 7.17
N ILE A 169 5.93 -11.21 5.92
CA ILE A 169 6.36 -12.56 5.53
C ILE A 169 7.65 -12.96 6.26
N ALA A 170 8.64 -12.05 6.34
CA ALA A 170 9.86 -12.32 7.09
C ALA A 170 9.58 -12.57 8.58
N ALA A 171 8.72 -11.77 9.20
CA ALA A 171 8.31 -11.93 10.59
C ALA A 171 7.54 -13.25 10.82
N ALA A 172 6.64 -13.63 9.90
CA ALA A 172 5.90 -14.88 9.96
C ALA A 172 6.81 -16.13 9.85
N LEU A 173 7.87 -16.07 9.02
CA LEU A 173 8.87 -17.14 8.94
C LEU A 173 9.61 -17.33 10.27
N VAL A 174 10.07 -16.22 10.87
CA VAL A 174 10.71 -16.24 12.20
C VAL A 174 9.76 -16.78 13.27
N HIS A 175 8.48 -16.39 13.23
CA HIS A 175 7.46 -16.91 14.15
C HIS A 175 7.33 -18.44 14.11
N HIS A 176 7.47 -19.05 12.93
CA HIS A 176 7.45 -20.51 12.76
C HIS A 176 8.82 -21.19 12.98
N GLY A 177 9.81 -20.47 13.53
CA GLY A 177 11.15 -21.00 13.81
C GLY A 177 12.05 -21.11 12.58
N VAL A 178 11.67 -20.52 11.45
CA VAL A 178 12.50 -20.44 10.25
C VAL A 178 13.36 -19.18 10.38
N ASP A 179 14.51 -19.33 11.04
CA ASP A 179 15.54 -18.30 11.12
C ASP A 179 16.73 -18.64 10.22
N ALA A 180 17.31 -17.62 9.61
CA ALA A 180 18.49 -17.72 8.75
C ALA A 180 19.81 -17.81 9.57
N GLY A 181 19.75 -17.71 10.90
CA GLY A 181 20.90 -17.85 11.80
C GLY A 181 22.01 -16.87 11.44
N GLU A 182 23.22 -17.36 11.20
CA GLU A 182 24.37 -16.54 10.78
C GLU A 182 24.15 -15.85 9.42
N SER A 183 23.31 -16.43 8.54
CA SER A 183 22.97 -15.88 7.22
C SER A 183 21.84 -14.84 7.26
N ALA A 184 21.30 -14.53 8.44
CA ALA A 184 20.29 -13.48 8.62
C ALA A 184 20.61 -12.11 7.97
N PRO A 185 21.86 -11.56 7.98
CA PRO A 185 22.16 -10.31 7.27
C PRO A 185 21.89 -10.43 5.78
N LEU A 186 22.39 -11.50 5.18
CA LEU A 186 22.36 -11.70 3.73
C LEU A 186 20.94 -11.98 3.26
N VAL A 187 20.19 -12.79 4.01
CA VAL A 187 18.77 -13.07 3.73
C VAL A 187 17.94 -11.79 3.88
N ALA A 188 18.14 -11.00 4.94
CA ALA A 188 17.47 -9.72 5.11
C ALA A 188 17.77 -8.74 3.96
N ALA A 189 19.05 -8.61 3.57
CA ALA A 189 19.47 -7.78 2.44
C ALA A 189 18.83 -8.25 1.12
N ALA A 190 18.82 -9.56 0.86
CA ALA A 190 18.18 -10.14 -0.32
C ALA A 190 16.67 -9.83 -0.35
N ILE A 191 15.99 -9.95 0.80
CA ILE A 191 14.56 -9.63 0.94
C ILE A 191 14.30 -8.15 0.62
N VAL A 192 15.12 -7.22 1.12
CA VAL A 192 15.02 -5.79 0.82
C VAL A 192 15.23 -5.53 -0.67
N LEU A 193 16.24 -6.15 -1.30
CA LEU A 193 16.51 -6.01 -2.73
C LEU A 193 15.35 -6.54 -3.59
N VAL A 194 14.77 -7.68 -3.22
CA VAL A 194 13.55 -8.23 -3.86
C VAL A 194 12.40 -7.24 -3.73
N GLY A 195 12.21 -6.64 -2.54
CA GLY A 195 11.21 -5.60 -2.35
C GLY A 195 11.43 -4.36 -3.20
N GLY A 196 12.67 -3.88 -3.27
CA GLY A 196 13.08 -2.79 -4.16
C GLY A 196 12.78 -3.11 -5.63
N ALA A 197 13.08 -4.33 -6.08
CA ALA A 197 12.80 -4.77 -7.44
C ALA A 197 11.29 -4.85 -7.73
N ILE A 198 10.48 -5.36 -6.79
CA ILE A 198 9.02 -5.39 -6.89
C ILE A 198 8.46 -3.95 -7.01
N ALA A 199 8.90 -3.05 -6.13
CA ALA A 199 8.47 -1.66 -6.15
C ALA A 199 8.89 -0.94 -7.44
N ALA A 200 10.13 -1.13 -7.88
CA ALA A 200 10.63 -0.60 -9.15
C ALA A 200 9.79 -1.10 -10.34
N ALA A 201 9.46 -2.40 -10.37
CA ALA A 201 8.61 -2.97 -11.40
C ALA A 201 7.18 -2.40 -11.36
N ALA A 202 6.61 -2.20 -10.17
CA ALA A 202 5.32 -1.55 -9.98
C ALA A 202 5.36 -0.09 -10.47
N ILE A 203 6.38 0.68 -10.15
CA ILE A 203 6.57 2.07 -10.61
C ILE A 203 6.74 2.13 -12.12
N TRP A 204 7.55 1.24 -12.69
CA TRP A 204 7.77 1.16 -14.14
C TRP A 204 6.45 0.96 -14.90
N ARG A 205 5.67 -0.06 -14.49
CA ARG A 205 4.36 -0.39 -15.05
C ARG A 205 3.32 0.69 -14.74
N GLY A 206 3.42 1.33 -13.57
CA GLY A 206 2.58 2.42 -13.10
C GLY A 206 2.95 3.80 -13.66
N ARG A 207 3.61 3.88 -14.81
CA ARG A 207 3.97 5.16 -15.48
C ARG A 207 4.78 6.11 -14.58
N GLY A 208 5.61 5.60 -13.68
CA GLY A 208 6.44 6.43 -12.81
C GLY A 208 5.69 7.10 -11.68
N ASN A 209 4.63 6.48 -11.13
CA ASN A 209 3.82 7.06 -10.05
C ASN A 209 4.68 7.60 -8.90
N PRO A 210 4.76 8.93 -8.70
CA PRO A 210 5.65 9.53 -7.72
C PRO A 210 5.19 9.31 -6.28
N TRP A 211 3.88 9.16 -6.04
CA TRP A 211 3.34 8.98 -4.69
C TRP A 211 3.61 7.57 -4.17
N TYR A 212 3.53 6.57 -5.06
CA TYR A 212 3.93 5.21 -4.72
C TYR A 212 5.43 5.17 -4.39
N ALA A 213 6.26 5.79 -5.23
CA ALA A 213 7.71 5.86 -5.02
C ALA A 213 8.07 6.54 -3.68
N LEU A 214 7.45 7.69 -3.38
CA LEU A 214 7.71 8.45 -2.15
C LEU A 214 7.41 7.62 -0.90
N VAL A 215 6.28 6.91 -0.86
CA VAL A 215 5.89 6.11 0.31
C VAL A 215 6.73 4.84 0.43
N PHE A 216 7.13 4.24 -0.69
CA PHE A 216 8.05 3.10 -0.63
C PHE A 216 9.45 3.53 -0.14
N LEU A 217 9.93 4.70 -0.56
CA LEU A 217 11.18 5.29 -0.07
C LEU A 217 11.09 5.65 1.42
N TRP A 218 9.93 6.11 1.90
CA TRP A 218 9.67 6.30 3.33
C TRP A 218 9.81 4.99 4.11
N ALA A 219 9.28 3.88 3.59
CA ALA A 219 9.45 2.57 4.20
C ALA A 219 10.92 2.14 4.23
N LEU A 220 11.66 2.29 3.12
CA LEU A 220 13.09 1.99 3.06
C LEU A 220 13.90 2.86 4.04
N ALA A 221 13.57 4.14 4.18
CA ALA A 221 14.19 5.03 5.15
C ALA A 221 13.94 4.56 6.59
N GLY A 222 12.74 4.07 6.88
CA GLY A 222 12.42 3.43 8.15
C GLY A 222 13.26 2.17 8.42
N ILE A 223 13.44 1.31 7.41
CA ILE A 223 14.28 0.11 7.52
C ILE A 223 15.75 0.49 7.75
N HIS A 224 16.27 1.45 6.98
CA HIS A 224 17.65 1.91 7.09
C HIS A 224 17.94 2.61 8.42
N ALA A 225 16.96 3.33 8.98
CA ALA A 225 17.10 4.01 10.26
C ALA A 225 16.95 3.09 11.48
N ALA A 226 16.53 1.84 11.29
CA ALA A 226 16.47 0.89 12.39
C ALA A 226 17.90 0.54 12.83
N GLU A 227 18.25 0.79 14.10
CA GLU A 227 19.62 0.66 14.67
C GLU A 227 20.19 -0.77 14.68
N ALA A 228 19.57 -1.73 13.97
CA ALA A 228 20.02 -3.11 13.90
C ALA A 228 21.16 -3.27 12.89
N GLY A 229 22.39 -3.09 13.38
CA GLY A 229 23.64 -3.12 12.62
C GLY A 229 23.87 -4.38 11.80
N ARG A 230 23.70 -4.25 10.48
CA ARG A 230 24.26 -5.15 9.45
C ARG A 230 24.50 -4.36 8.16
N ARG A 231 25.77 -4.24 7.77
CA ARG A 231 26.22 -3.46 6.59
C ARG A 231 25.50 -3.88 5.30
N GLU A 232 25.07 -5.13 5.23
CA GLU A 232 24.37 -5.72 4.10
C GLU A 232 22.97 -5.14 3.91
N VAL A 233 22.20 -4.95 5.00
CA VAL A 233 20.84 -4.39 4.95
C VAL A 233 20.91 -2.91 4.57
N ASP A 234 21.87 -2.17 5.12
CA ASP A 234 22.11 -0.76 4.76
C ASP A 234 22.48 -0.60 3.28
N ALA A 235 23.39 -1.42 2.78
CA ALA A 235 23.72 -1.42 1.36
C ALA A 235 22.49 -1.77 0.49
N ALA A 236 21.67 -2.72 0.93
CA ALA A 236 20.47 -3.14 0.21
C ALA A 236 19.38 -2.05 0.19
N THR A 237 19.13 -1.35 1.30
CA THR A 237 18.14 -0.27 1.36
C THR A 237 18.57 0.91 0.48
N LEU A 238 19.86 1.27 0.49
CA LEU A 238 20.42 2.29 -0.39
C LEU A 238 20.31 1.89 -1.87
N ALA A 239 20.71 0.66 -2.22
CA ALA A 239 20.62 0.16 -3.58
C ALA A 239 19.17 0.10 -4.10
N ALA A 240 18.24 -0.39 -3.27
CA ALA A 240 16.81 -0.40 -3.56
C ALA A 240 16.25 1.02 -3.72
N GLY A 241 16.67 1.95 -2.86
CA GLY A 241 16.27 3.36 -2.92
C GLY A 241 16.74 4.04 -4.21
N VAL A 242 18.01 3.84 -4.59
CA VAL A 242 18.57 4.34 -5.85
C VAL A 242 17.81 3.76 -7.04
N LEU A 243 17.54 2.45 -7.05
CA LEU A 243 16.78 1.81 -8.13
C LEU A 243 15.38 2.41 -8.26
N VAL A 244 14.65 2.56 -7.15
CA VAL A 244 13.30 3.15 -7.11
C VAL A 244 13.32 4.58 -7.62
N LEU A 245 14.28 5.39 -7.18
CA LEU A 245 14.45 6.78 -7.64
C LEU A 245 14.78 6.84 -9.12
N ALA A 246 15.76 6.07 -9.58
CA ALA A 246 16.18 6.05 -10.98
C ALA A 246 15.04 5.65 -11.92
N VAL A 247 14.28 4.60 -11.56
CA VAL A 247 13.11 4.15 -12.34
C VAL A 247 12.01 5.21 -12.35
N THR A 248 11.75 5.85 -11.20
CA THR A 248 10.75 6.93 -11.11
C THR A 248 11.13 8.10 -12.01
N LEU A 249 12.36 8.59 -11.91
CA LEU A 249 12.87 9.70 -12.71
C LEU A 249 12.87 9.37 -14.21
N ALA A 250 13.33 8.18 -14.59
CA ALA A 250 13.33 7.72 -15.98
C ALA A 250 11.93 7.69 -16.58
N ARG A 251 10.93 7.19 -15.84
CA ARG A 251 9.53 7.16 -16.31
C ARG A 251 8.90 8.54 -16.33
N LEU A 252 9.21 9.40 -15.35
CA LEU A 252 8.73 10.78 -15.31
C LEU A 252 9.49 11.71 -16.26
N ALA A 253 10.57 11.28 -16.92
CA ALA A 253 11.17 12.03 -18.03
C ALA A 253 10.20 12.16 -19.23
N GLY A 254 9.25 11.23 -19.37
CA GLY A 254 8.17 11.30 -20.34
C GLY A 254 7.09 12.33 -19.98
N PRO A 255 6.80 13.34 -20.84
CA PRO A 255 5.80 14.36 -20.56
C PRO A 255 4.39 13.81 -20.30
N ALA A 256 4.01 12.74 -21.00
CA ALA A 256 2.71 12.08 -20.82
C ALA A 256 2.55 11.48 -19.41
N ASN A 257 3.61 10.88 -18.87
CA ASN A 257 3.60 10.30 -17.52
C ASN A 257 3.51 11.39 -16.44
N ARG A 258 4.25 12.49 -16.61
CA ARG A 258 4.12 13.67 -15.72
C ARG A 258 2.71 14.24 -15.76
N ARG A 259 2.15 14.47 -16.95
CA ARG A 259 0.79 15.00 -17.11
C ARG A 259 -0.27 14.09 -16.47
N HIS A 260 -0.09 12.78 -16.56
CA HIS A 260 -0.99 11.80 -15.94
C HIS A 260 -1.00 11.96 -14.41
N TRP A 261 0.16 11.85 -13.74
CA TRP A 261 0.23 11.87 -12.28
C TRP A 261 0.19 13.27 -11.66
N LEU A 262 0.93 14.22 -12.21
CA LEU A 262 1.08 15.58 -11.65
C LEU A 262 0.10 16.58 -12.24
N GLY A 263 -0.37 16.32 -13.46
CA GLY A 263 -1.15 17.28 -14.25
C GLY A 263 -0.30 18.13 -15.16
N GLY A 264 -0.96 19.00 -15.90
CA GLY A 264 -0.35 20.01 -16.73
C GLY A 264 -1.35 21.12 -17.03
N PRO A 265 -0.88 22.29 -17.52
CA PRO A 265 -1.76 23.28 -18.12
C PRO A 265 -2.55 22.63 -19.25
N ALA A 266 -3.85 22.94 -19.30
CA ALA A 266 -4.75 22.53 -20.36
C ALA A 266 -4.33 23.18 -21.68
#